data_AF-A0A7K2QGX7-F1
#
_entry.id   AF-A0A7K2QGX7-F1
#
_cell.length_a   1.000
_cell.length_b   1.000
_cell.length_c   1.000
_cell.angle_alpha   90.00
_cell.angle_beta   90.00
_cell.angle_gamma   90.00
#
_symmetry.space_group_name_H-M   'P 1'
#
loop_
_entity.id
_entity.type
_entity.pdbx_description
1 polymer ?
#
loop_
_entity_poly.entity_id
_entity_poly.type
_entity_poly.pdbx_seq_one_letter_code
_entity_poly.pdbx_strand_id
1 'polypeptide(L)'
;GTVVADAAVPVWSNTTASPYPADADAVRALLSRQLAEPVRFVDQVEAMYAAGVRTYVEAGPGRVLSGLVGRILADRPHTVVP
;
A
#
# COMPACT_ATOMS: atom_id res chain seq x y z
N GLY A 1 -15.63 18.64 7.78
CA GLY A 1 -14.53 17.76 7.32
C GLY A 1 -15.12 16.58 6.58
N THR A 2 -14.35 15.97 5.67
CA THR A 2 -14.81 14.79 4.89
C THR A 2 -15.06 13.60 5.81
N VAL A 3 -16.16 12.86 5.60
CA VAL A 3 -16.45 11.62 6.36
C VAL A 3 -15.49 10.52 5.91
N VAL A 4 -14.95 9.77 6.88
CA VAL A 4 -14.17 8.55 6.64
C VAL A 4 -15.07 7.39 7.03
N ALA A 5 -15.26 6.46 6.10
CA ALA A 5 -16.07 5.26 6.29
C ALA A 5 -15.18 4.02 6.17
N ASP A 6 -15.70 2.88 6.61
CA ASP A 6 -15.01 1.60 6.54
C ASP A 6 -14.61 1.26 5.09
N ALA A 7 -13.39 0.77 4.93
CA ALA A 7 -12.90 0.36 3.63
C ALA A 7 -13.52 -0.98 3.23
N ALA A 8 -14.16 -1.05 2.06
CA ALA A 8 -14.74 -2.28 1.54
C ALA A 8 -13.68 -3.36 1.21
N VAL A 9 -12.42 -2.94 1.06
CA VAL A 9 -11.26 -3.81 0.86
C VAL A 9 -10.11 -3.33 1.75
N PRO A 10 -9.18 -4.20 2.15
CA PRO A 10 -8.02 -3.77 2.93
C PRO A 10 -7.20 -2.72 2.19
N VAL A 11 -7.00 -1.55 2.83
CA VAL A 11 -6.13 -0.48 2.33
C VAL A 11 -4.88 -0.44 3.18
N TRP A 12 -3.71 -0.39 2.56
CA TRP A 12 -2.42 -0.36 3.26
C TRP A 12 -1.91 1.07 3.42
N SER A 13 -1.36 1.39 4.59
CA SER A 13 -0.80 2.71 4.89
C SER A 13 0.65 2.81 4.46
N ASN A 14 1.00 3.91 3.80
CA ASN A 14 2.38 4.26 3.43
C ASN A 14 3.27 4.51 4.65
N THR A 15 2.67 4.83 5.79
CA THR A 15 3.37 5.21 7.01
C THR A 15 3.75 4.00 7.86
N THR A 16 2.87 3.00 7.94
CA THR A 16 3.08 1.81 8.79
C THR A 16 3.46 0.56 8.00
N ALA A 17 3.30 0.58 6.67
CA ALA A 17 3.40 -0.63 5.85
C ALA A 17 2.49 -1.77 6.35
N SER A 18 1.29 -1.41 6.82
CA SER A 18 0.28 -2.33 7.35
C SER A 18 -1.12 -1.85 6.94
N PRO A 19 -2.16 -2.70 7.01
CA PRO A 19 -3.54 -2.25 6.80
C PRO A 19 -3.92 -1.07 7.71
N TYR A 20 -4.72 -0.15 7.19
CA TYR A 20 -5.34 0.89 8.00
C TYR A 20 -6.22 0.27 9.11
N PRO A 21 -6.31 0.91 10.29
CA PRO A 21 -7.25 0.51 11.32
C PRO A 21 -8.70 0.72 10.86
N ALA A 22 -9.65 0.03 11.49
CA ALA A 22 -11.08 0.21 11.22
C ALA A 22 -11.63 1.54 11.80
N ASP A 23 -11.01 2.07 12.85
CA ASP A 23 -11.45 3.30 13.49
C ASP A 23 -11.17 4.54 12.62
N ALA A 24 -12.22 5.33 12.36
CA ALA A 24 -12.16 6.48 11.47
C ALA A 24 -11.22 7.59 11.98
N ASP A 25 -11.15 7.81 13.29
CA ASP A 25 -10.27 8.83 13.88
C ASP A 25 -8.80 8.40 13.82
N ALA A 26 -8.52 7.12 14.02
CA ALA A 26 -7.20 6.54 13.82
C ALA A 26 -6.76 6.62 12.35
N VAL A 27 -7.66 6.40 11.38
CA VAL A 27 -7.37 6.59 9.96
C VAL A 27 -7.01 8.05 9.68
N ARG A 28 -7.78 9.02 10.19
CA ARG A 28 -7.49 10.45 10.03
C ARG A 28 -6.14 10.81 10.61
N ALA A 29 -5.84 10.37 11.82
CA ALA A 29 -4.56 10.62 12.47
C ALA A 29 -3.40 10.06 11.63
N LEU A 30 -3.55 8.85 11.07
CA LEU A 30 -2.51 8.24 10.26
C LEU A 30 -2.33 8.95 8.91
N LEU A 31 -3.41 9.39 8.27
CA LEU A 31 -3.35 10.23 7.06
C LEU A 31 -2.66 11.58 7.33
N SER A 32 -2.92 12.20 8.48
CA SER A 32 -2.22 13.43 8.88
C SER A 32 -0.72 13.20 9.04
N ARG A 33 -0.34 12.09 9.68
CA ARG A 33 1.07 11.69 9.83
C ARG A 33 1.76 11.43 8.50
N GLN A 34 1.06 10.82 7.55
CA GLN A 34 1.60 10.51 6.21
C GLN A 34 2.16 11.75 5.49
N LEU A 35 1.66 12.96 5.79
CA LEU A 35 2.18 14.19 5.19
C LEU A 35 3.61 14.54 5.63
N ALA A 36 4.03 14.06 6.81
CA ALA A 36 5.32 14.36 7.41
C ALA A 36 6.23 13.13 7.53
N GLU A 37 5.71 11.93 7.30
CA GLU A 37 6.42 10.66 7.43
C GLU A 37 6.75 10.05 6.06
N PRO A 38 7.86 9.29 5.95
CA PRO A 38 8.30 8.72 4.69
C PRO A 38 7.31 7.67 4.15
N VAL A 39 7.29 7.53 2.83
CA VAL A 39 6.56 6.44 2.15
C VAL A 39 7.37 5.15 2.23
N ARG A 40 6.89 4.19 3.02
CA ARG A 40 7.52 2.88 3.23
C ARG A 40 7.10 1.85 2.17
N PHE A 41 7.27 2.20 0.89
CA PHE A 41 6.76 1.37 -0.21
C PHE A 41 7.37 -0.03 -0.27
N VAL A 42 8.69 -0.16 -0.02
CA VAL A 42 9.39 -1.46 0.01
C VAL A 42 8.76 -2.36 1.08
N ASP A 43 8.69 -1.87 2.31
CA ASP A 43 8.10 -2.61 3.44
C ASP A 43 6.64 -3.02 3.16
N GLN A 44 5.89 -2.15 2.48
CA GLN A 44 4.49 -2.40 2.18
C GLN A 44 4.32 -3.52 1.13
N VAL A 45 5.15 -3.54 0.08
CA VAL A 45 5.16 -4.62 -0.92
C VAL A 45 5.60 -5.95 -0.28
N GLU A 46 6.61 -5.92 0.58
CA GLU A 46 7.08 -7.08 1.34
C GLU A 46 5.98 -7.64 2.26
N ALA A 47 5.29 -6.76 2.98
CA ALA A 47 4.22 -7.16 3.88
C ALA A 47 2.99 -7.70 3.12
N MET A 48 2.62 -7.10 1.98
CA MET A 48 1.59 -7.65 1.09
C MET A 48 1.99 -9.03 0.57
N TYR A 49 3.26 -9.22 0.18
CA TYR A 49 3.74 -10.52 -0.26
C TYR A 49 3.72 -11.55 0.87
N ALA A 50 4.12 -11.18 2.08
CA ALA A 50 4.00 -12.04 3.26
C ALA A 50 2.54 -12.39 3.58
N ALA A 51 1.60 -11.47 3.32
CA ALA A 51 0.15 -11.70 3.43
C ALA A 51 -0.46 -12.52 2.27
N GLY A 52 0.36 -12.99 1.32
CA GLY A 52 -0.07 -13.88 0.24
C GLY A 52 -0.45 -13.19 -1.07
N VAL A 53 -0.28 -11.86 -1.18
CA VAL A 53 -0.51 -11.15 -2.45
C VAL A 53 0.55 -11.55 -3.48
N ARG A 54 0.12 -11.96 -4.67
CA ARG A 54 1.01 -12.37 -5.77
C ARG A 54 0.78 -11.62 -7.07
N THR A 55 -0.35 -10.92 -7.19
CA THR A 55 -0.68 -10.12 -8.36
C THR A 55 -0.79 -8.67 -7.95
N TYR A 56 -0.03 -7.81 -8.62
CA TYR A 56 0.01 -6.37 -8.41
C TYR A 56 -0.46 -5.67 -9.68
N VAL A 57 -1.44 -4.78 -9.57
CA VAL A 57 -2.00 -4.02 -10.70
C VAL A 57 -1.74 -2.54 -10.46
N GLU A 58 -1.08 -1.85 -11.38
CA GLU A 58 -0.90 -0.40 -11.34
C GLU A 58 -2.11 0.28 -12.00
N ALA A 59 -2.89 0.99 -11.20
CA ALA A 59 -4.04 1.75 -11.70
C ALA A 59 -3.64 3.22 -11.88
N GLY A 60 -3.23 3.59 -13.09
CA GLY A 60 -2.89 4.97 -13.42
C GLY A 60 -2.00 5.08 -14.66
N PRO A 61 -1.73 6.30 -15.15
CA PRO A 61 -0.82 6.49 -16.26
C PRO A 61 0.62 6.23 -15.82
N GLY A 62 1.30 5.30 -16.49
CA GLY A 62 2.73 5.04 -16.24
C GLY A 62 3.03 3.55 -16.07
N ARG A 63 4.16 3.26 -15.44
CA ARG A 63 4.63 1.90 -15.09
C ARG A 63 5.64 1.93 -13.93
N VAL A 64 5.56 2.97 -13.11
CA VAL A 64 6.61 3.27 -12.12
C VAL A 64 6.46 2.32 -10.94
N LEU A 65 5.24 2.17 -10.41
CA LEU A 65 4.98 1.27 -9.30
C LEU A 65 5.21 -0.18 -9.71
N SER A 66 4.82 -0.54 -10.92
CA SER A 66 5.09 -1.84 -11.53
C SER A 66 6.58 -2.16 -11.56
N GLY A 67 7.40 -1.22 -12.04
CA GLY A 67 8.86 -1.37 -12.05
C GLY A 67 9.50 -1.35 -10.65
N LEU A 68 8.87 -0.71 -9.65
CA LEU A 68 9.31 -0.79 -8.26
C LEU A 68 8.99 -2.15 -7.64
N VAL A 69 7.77 -2.66 -7.82
CA VAL A 69 7.35 -3.99 -7.35
C VAL A 69 8.27 -5.07 -7.92
N GLY A 70 8.55 -5.04 -9.23
CA GLY A 70 9.45 -5.99 -9.86
C GLY A 70 10.87 -5.97 -9.28
N ARG A 71 11.39 -4.79 -8.91
CA ARG A 71 12.70 -4.66 -8.25
C ARG A 71 12.69 -5.13 -6.80
N ILE A 72 11.61 -4.88 -6.07
CA ILE A 72 11.47 -5.30 -4.67
C ILE A 72 11.36 -6.82 -4.60
N LEU A 73 10.48 -7.41 -5.40
CA LEU A 73 10.21 -8.85 -5.37
C LEU A 73 11.28 -9.67 -6.11
N ALA A 74 11.97 -9.06 -7.08
CA ALA A 74 13.02 -9.67 -7.88
C ALA A 74 12.56 -11.02 -8.45
N ASP A 75 13.31 -12.10 -8.21
CA ASP A 75 13.03 -13.43 -8.75
C ASP A 75 11.90 -14.17 -8.02
N ARG A 76 11.29 -13.58 -6.98
CA ARG A 76 10.17 -14.21 -6.26
C ARG A 76 8.95 -14.33 -7.18
N PRO A 77 8.17 -15.43 -7.13
CA PRO A 77 7.00 -15.59 -7.98
C PRO A 77 5.96 -14.48 -7.75
N HIS A 78 5.73 -13.65 -8.77
CA HIS A 78 4.70 -12.61 -8.75
C HIS A 78 4.28 -12.24 -10.19
N THR A 79 3.16 -11.55 -10.31
CA THR A 79 2.67 -10.99 -11.56
C THR A 79 2.45 -9.50 -11.37
N VAL A 80 2.91 -8.70 -12.34
CA VAL A 80 2.71 -7.25 -12.36
C VAL A 80 1.97 -6.88 -13.64
N VAL A 81 0.84 -6.20 -13.48
CA VAL A 81 0.04 -5.67 -14.59
C VAL A 81 0.17 -4.13 -14.54
N PRO A 82 0.86 -3.51 -15.52
CA PRO A 82 1.07 -2.07 -15.55
C PRO A 82 -0.16 -1.28 -16.01
#